data_AF-A0A7V2PJ86-F1
#
_entry.id   AF-A0A7V2PJ86-F1
#
_cell.length_a   1.000
_cell.length_b   1.000
_cell.length_c   1.000
_cell.angle_alpha   90.00
_cell.angle_beta   90.00
_cell.angle_gamma   90.00
#
_symmetry.space_group_name_H-M   'P 1'
#
loop_
_entity.id
_entity.type
_entity.pdbx_description
1 polymer ?
#
loop_
_entity_poly.entity_id
_entity_poly.type
_entity_poly.pdbx_seq_one_letter_code
_entity_poly.pdbx_strand_id
1 'polypeptide(L)'
;MTVDANIRDDGQQAIAEVQVVFRVHNQDKKNNRTLTVAIPGYPAPKPPPSQLSFATGGNPIPMTRGNQQWWVADIKLKPNQRRNLVLTYSASLGSAPFVRFSYPLELTAQVWPDRLNSARVTLTFTDPPNPQ
;
A
#
# COMPACT_ATOMS: atom_id res chain seq x y z
N MET A 1 -1.50 -10.38 3.25
CA MET A 1 -1.23 -9.13 2.52
C MET A 1 -0.17 -9.42 1.48
N THR A 2 -0.29 -8.81 0.30
CA THR A 2 0.75 -8.84 -0.74
C THR A 2 1.12 -7.41 -1.10
N VAL A 3 2.40 -7.12 -1.20
CA VAL A 3 2.94 -5.86 -1.71
C VAL A 3 3.80 -6.22 -2.91
N ASP A 4 3.43 -5.73 -4.09
CA ASP A 4 4.19 -5.90 -5.31
C ASP A 4 4.67 -4.51 -5.74
N ALA A 5 5.98 -4.31 -5.77
CA ALA A 5 6.61 -3.05 -6.15
C ALA A 5 7.47 -3.26 -7.39
N ASN A 6 7.17 -2.50 -8.45
CA ASN A 6 7.97 -2.43 -9.66
C ASN A 6 8.77 -1.13 -9.66
N ILE A 7 10.10 -1.25 -9.66
CA ILE A 7 11.03 -0.12 -9.70
C ILE A 7 11.51 0.06 -11.14
N ARG A 8 11.29 1.27 -11.67
CA ARG A 8 11.77 1.70 -12.98
C ARG A 8 12.48 3.05 -12.92
N ASP A 9 13.30 3.32 -13.91
CA ASP A 9 13.91 4.63 -14.16
C ASP A 9 13.19 5.29 -15.35
N ASP A 10 12.78 6.55 -15.21
CA ASP A 10 12.16 7.34 -16.29
C ASP A 10 13.16 8.21 -17.06
N GLY A 11 14.46 8.10 -16.76
CA GLY A 11 15.55 8.91 -17.29
C GLY A 11 15.84 10.18 -16.46
N GLN A 12 15.01 10.51 -15.48
CA GLN A 12 15.20 11.62 -14.55
C GLN A 12 15.26 11.17 -13.08
N GLN A 13 14.49 10.14 -12.73
CA GLN A 13 14.40 9.60 -11.38
C GLN A 13 13.94 8.14 -11.40
N ALA A 14 14.24 7.43 -10.32
CA ALA A 14 13.62 6.15 -10.05
C ALA A 14 12.20 6.34 -9.51
N ILE A 15 11.30 5.48 -9.96
CA ILE A 15 9.89 5.45 -9.59
C ILE A 15 9.55 4.03 -9.12
N ALA A 16 8.86 3.93 -7.98
CA ALA A 16 8.21 2.70 -7.54
C ALA A 16 6.72 2.75 -7.87
N GLU A 17 6.26 1.84 -8.73
CA GLU A 17 4.86 1.55 -8.94
C GLU A 17 4.47 0.40 -8.00
N VAL A 18 3.57 0.68 -7.08
CA VAL A 18 3.24 -0.24 -6.00
C VAL A 18 1.79 -0.66 -6.08
N GLN A 19 1.55 -1.96 -5.99
CA GLN A 19 0.25 -2.56 -5.75
C GLN A 19 0.25 -3.30 -4.41
N VAL A 20 -0.73 -3.00 -3.57
CA VAL A 20 -0.95 -3.72 -2.32
C VAL A 20 -2.31 -4.38 -2.35
N VAL A 21 -2.34 -5.67 -2.02
CA VAL A 21 -3.56 -6.45 -1.86
C VAL A 21 -3.72 -6.89 -0.41
N PHE A 22 -4.75 -6.36 0.23
CA PHE A 22 -5.17 -6.81 1.55
C PHE A 22 -6.33 -7.79 1.40
N ARG A 23 -6.13 -9.03 1.87
CA ARG A 23 -7.21 -10.02 2.01
C ARG A 23 -7.65 -10.02 3.46
N VAL A 24 -8.86 -9.54 3.72
CA VAL A 24 -9.36 -9.28 5.07
C VAL A 24 -10.61 -10.11 5.34
N HIS A 25 -10.77 -10.57 6.58
CA HIS A 25 -11.90 -11.37 7.02
C HIS A 25 -12.40 -10.85 8.37
N ASN A 26 -13.65 -10.39 8.41
CA ASN A 26 -14.33 -10.22 9.69
C ASN A 26 -14.70 -11.60 10.23
N GLN A 27 -13.95 -12.10 11.22
CA GLN A 27 -14.21 -13.40 11.83
C GLN A 27 -15.39 -13.37 12.83
N ASP A 28 -15.88 -12.18 13.21
CA ASP A 28 -17.09 -12.05 14.02
C ASP A 28 -18.30 -12.46 13.17
N LYS A 29 -19.02 -13.49 13.62
CA LYS A 29 -20.18 -14.05 12.91
C LYS A 29 -21.48 -13.30 13.18
N LYS A 30 -21.49 -12.34 14.11
CA LYS A 30 -22.70 -11.64 14.55
C LYS A 30 -22.65 -10.14 14.29
N ASN A 31 -21.48 -9.51 14.43
CA ASN A 31 -21.37 -8.06 14.40
C ASN A 31 -20.63 -7.54 13.17
N ASN A 32 -21.04 -6.35 12.72
CA ASN A 32 -20.25 -5.55 11.80
C ASN A 32 -18.94 -5.13 12.47
N ARG A 33 -17.87 -5.05 11.69
CA ARG A 33 -16.58 -4.51 12.13
C ARG A 33 -16.13 -3.43 11.16
N THR A 34 -15.55 -2.35 11.69
CA THR A 34 -14.84 -1.38 10.88
C THR A 34 -13.37 -1.76 10.89
N LEU A 35 -12.79 -1.89 9.69
CA LEU A 35 -11.37 -2.05 9.49
C LEU A 35 -10.80 -0.71 9.02
N THR A 36 -9.86 -0.16 9.77
CA THR A 36 -9.10 1.01 9.36
C THR A 36 -7.85 0.55 8.62
N VAL A 37 -7.66 1.05 7.41
CA VAL A 37 -6.49 0.78 6.58
C VAL A 37 -5.66 2.04 6.52
N ALA A 38 -4.49 1.98 7.16
CA ALA A 38 -3.47 2.99 7.02
C ALA A 38 -2.70 2.72 5.72
N ILE A 39 -2.76 3.68 4.79
CA ILE A 39 -1.95 3.65 3.59
C ILE A 39 -0.61 4.27 3.99
N PRO A 40 0.52 3.56 3.81
CA PRO A 40 1.83 4.00 4.26
C PRO A 40 2.05 5.50 4.08
N GLY A 41 2.25 6.21 5.18
CA GLY A 41 2.90 7.50 5.16
C GLY A 41 4.17 7.36 5.96
N TYR A 42 5.30 7.37 5.27
CA TYR A 42 6.50 7.91 5.88
C TYR A 42 6.39 9.44 5.87
N PRO A 43 7.19 10.19 6.65
CA PRO A 43 7.63 11.50 6.16
C PRO A 43 8.16 11.28 4.73
N ALA A 44 7.43 11.78 3.74
CA ALA A 44 7.68 11.45 2.34
C ALA A 44 9.05 11.98 1.90
N PRO A 45 9.80 11.28 1.03
CA PRO A 45 10.62 12.00 0.07
C PRO A 45 9.66 12.89 -0.71
N LYS A 46 9.85 14.21 -0.70
CA LYS A 46 9.09 15.09 -1.59
C LYS A 46 9.47 14.71 -3.03
N PRO A 47 8.51 14.50 -3.94
CA PRO A 47 7.06 14.76 -3.83
C PRO A 47 6.23 13.59 -3.24
N PRO A 48 5.02 13.86 -2.70
CA PRO A 48 4.08 12.81 -2.30
C PRO A 48 3.77 11.86 -3.47
N PRO A 49 3.34 10.61 -3.21
CA PRO A 49 3.06 9.69 -4.29
C PRO A 49 1.87 10.18 -5.11
N SER A 50 1.88 9.79 -6.37
CA SER A 50 0.87 10.10 -7.37
C SER A 50 0.06 8.84 -7.69
N GLN A 51 -1.00 9.02 -8.50
CA GLN A 51 -1.82 7.91 -9.02
C GLN A 51 -2.37 6.97 -7.93
N LEU A 52 -2.62 7.53 -6.74
CA LEU A 52 -3.18 6.79 -5.63
C LEU A 52 -4.61 6.35 -5.99
N SER A 53 -4.86 5.05 -5.91
CA SER A 53 -6.19 4.47 -6.01
C SER A 53 -6.38 3.42 -4.91
N PHE A 54 -7.55 3.42 -4.29
CA PHE A 54 -7.92 2.42 -3.31
C PHE A 54 -9.33 1.93 -3.57
N ALA A 55 -9.50 0.61 -3.71
CA ALA A 55 -10.75 0.03 -4.16
C ALA A 55 -11.03 -1.36 -3.57
N THR A 56 -12.30 -1.74 -3.58
CA THR A 56 -12.79 -3.09 -3.25
C THR A 56 -13.68 -3.60 -4.38
N GLY A 57 -13.28 -4.69 -5.03
CA GLY A 57 -14.04 -5.25 -6.16
C GLY A 57 -14.33 -4.23 -7.26
N GLY A 58 -13.35 -3.41 -7.62
CA GLY A 58 -13.48 -2.34 -8.62
C GLY A 58 -14.15 -1.05 -8.14
N ASN A 59 -14.75 -1.03 -6.95
CA ASN A 59 -15.39 0.17 -6.42
C ASN A 59 -14.40 1.01 -5.61
N PRO A 60 -14.23 2.30 -5.93
CA PRO A 60 -13.37 3.19 -5.15
C PRO A 60 -13.82 3.28 -3.69
N ILE A 61 -12.84 3.31 -2.78
CA ILE A 61 -13.04 3.53 -1.35
C ILE A 61 -12.58 4.95 -1.04
N PRO A 62 -13.42 5.79 -0.40
CA PRO A 62 -13.02 7.11 0.04
C PRO A 62 -11.84 7.05 1.01
N MET A 63 -10.88 7.96 0.83
CA MET A 63 -9.70 8.11 1.67
C MET A 63 -9.66 9.53 2.24
N THR A 64 -9.23 9.66 3.49
CA THR A 64 -8.94 10.94 4.12
C THR A 64 -7.45 11.06 4.37
N ARG A 65 -6.90 12.28 4.42
CA ARG A 65 -5.51 12.49 4.82
C ARG A 65 -5.32 12.08 6.28
N GLY A 66 -4.24 11.36 6.55
CA GLY A 66 -3.83 11.04 7.92
C GLY A 66 -2.96 12.14 8.53
N ASN A 67 -2.86 12.15 9.87
CA ASN A 67 -1.95 13.05 10.58
C ASN A 67 -0.51 12.50 10.60
N GLN A 68 -0.36 11.19 10.63
CA GLN A 68 0.94 10.47 10.64
C GLN A 68 1.12 9.55 9.43
N GLN A 69 0.06 9.36 8.63
CA GLN A 69 0.06 8.60 7.38
C GLN A 69 -0.36 9.49 6.23
N TRP A 70 -0.03 9.13 4.98
CA TRP A 70 -0.50 9.90 3.84
C TRP A 70 -2.03 9.84 3.72
N TRP A 71 -2.61 8.64 3.90
CA TRP A 71 -4.05 8.44 3.86
C TRP A 71 -4.54 7.34 4.79
N VAL A 72 -5.81 7.46 5.18
CA VAL A 72 -6.54 6.47 5.98
C VAL A 72 -7.89 6.20 5.30
N ALA A 73 -8.34 4.95 5.36
CA ALA A 73 -9.66 4.54 4.89
C ALA A 73 -10.32 3.59 5.87
N ASP A 74 -11.60 3.84 6.15
CA ASP A 74 -12.43 3.00 7.01
C ASP A 74 -13.37 2.12 6.18
N ILE A 75 -13.35 0.82 6.46
CA ILE A 75 -14.05 -0.19 5.67
C ILE A 75 -14.97 -0.99 6.58
N LYS A 76 -16.27 -0.88 6.34
CA LYS A 76 -17.27 -1.66 7.06
C LYS A 76 -17.36 -3.08 6.48
N LEU A 77 -17.09 -4.06 7.32
CA LEU A 77 -17.21 -5.49 7.03
C LEU A 77 -18.43 -6.06 7.74
N LYS A 78 -19.29 -6.74 6.98
CA LYS A 78 -20.42 -7.51 7.52
C LYS A 78 -19.95 -8.71 8.34
N PRO A 79 -20.81 -9.35 9.15
CA PRO A 79 -20.42 -10.53 9.90
C PRO A 79 -19.94 -11.64 8.97
N ASN A 80 -18.86 -12.32 9.35
CA ASN A 80 -18.19 -13.36 8.56
C ASN A 80 -17.73 -12.95 7.15
N GLN A 81 -17.71 -11.65 6.81
CA GLN A 81 -17.40 -11.19 5.46
C GLN A 81 -15.90 -11.24 5.17
N ARG A 82 -15.55 -11.76 3.99
CA ARG A 82 -14.21 -11.62 3.39
C ARG A 82 -14.22 -10.54 2.31
N ARG A 83 -13.15 -9.77 2.21
CA ARG A 83 -12.94 -8.79 1.13
C ARG A 83 -11.48 -8.74 0.68
N ASN A 84 -11.32 -8.40 -0.60
CA ASN A 84 -10.02 -8.03 -1.18
C ASN A 84 -10.01 -6.52 -1.39
N LEU A 85 -9.05 -5.87 -0.78
CA LEU A 85 -8.80 -4.43 -0.91
C LEU A 85 -7.55 -4.26 -1.76
N VAL A 86 -7.62 -3.39 -2.75
CA VAL A 86 -6.51 -3.13 -3.67
C VAL A 86 -6.14 -1.66 -3.55
N LEU A 87 -4.89 -1.41 -3.22
CA LEU A 87 -4.26 -0.10 -3.19
C LEU A 87 -3.22 -0.07 -4.31
N THR A 88 -3.20 1.01 -5.09
CA THR A 88 -2.12 1.28 -6.04
C THR A 88 -1.61 2.69 -5.84
N TYR A 89 -0.31 2.92 -6.00
CA TYR A 89 0.29 4.24 -6.02
C TYR A 89 1.62 4.25 -6.77
N SER A 90 2.07 5.43 -7.18
CA SER A 90 3.38 5.67 -7.75
C SER A 90 4.17 6.60 -6.84
N ALA A 91 5.34 6.17 -6.37
CA ALA A 91 6.21 6.95 -5.49
C ALA A 91 7.56 7.25 -6.16
N SER A 92 7.97 8.53 -6.14
CA SER A 92 9.34 8.90 -6.52
C SER A 92 10.32 8.39 -5.47
N LEU A 93 11.39 7.75 -5.93
CA LEU A 93 12.52 7.32 -5.10
C LEU A 93 13.73 8.27 -5.23
N GLY A 94 13.60 9.33 -6.03
CA GLY A 94 14.64 10.30 -6.32
C GLY A 94 15.61 9.88 -7.43
N SER A 95 16.64 10.70 -7.65
CA SER A 95 17.66 10.55 -8.70
C SER A 95 19.03 10.11 -8.18
N ALA A 96 19.10 9.63 -6.93
CA ALA A 96 20.34 9.17 -6.34
C ALA A 96 20.84 7.88 -7.01
N PRO A 97 22.17 7.63 -7.05
CA PRO A 97 22.72 6.40 -7.63
C PRO A 97 22.28 5.12 -6.89
N PHE A 98 21.82 5.27 -5.65
CA PHE A 98 21.18 4.21 -4.87
C PHE A 98 19.82 4.71 -4.39
N VAL A 99 18.77 4.02 -4.81
CA VAL A 99 17.39 4.35 -4.45
C VAL A 99 16.90 3.42 -3.34
N ARG A 100 16.12 3.97 -2.42
CA ARG A 100 15.57 3.21 -1.29
C ARG A 100 14.06 3.13 -1.41
N PHE A 101 13.55 1.94 -1.66
CA PHE A 101 12.15 1.62 -1.42
C PHE A 101 11.98 1.16 0.03
N SER A 102 10.99 1.70 0.73
CA SER A 102 10.61 1.26 2.08
C SER A 102 9.10 1.08 2.13
N TYR A 103 8.66 0.00 2.77
CA TYR A 103 7.24 -0.26 3.03
C TYR A 103 7.04 -0.54 4.53
N PRO A 104 6.18 0.21 5.24
CA PRO A 104 6.10 0.16 6.69
C PRO A 104 5.16 -0.96 7.12
N LEU A 105 5.64 -2.21 6.99
CA LEU A 105 4.91 -3.39 7.45
C LEU A 105 4.57 -3.28 8.95
N GLU A 106 5.46 -2.68 9.73
CA GLU A 106 5.25 -2.46 11.17
C GLU A 106 3.99 -1.63 11.44
N LEU A 107 3.75 -0.56 10.68
CA LEU A 107 2.56 0.27 10.85
C LEU A 107 1.28 -0.52 10.57
N THR A 108 1.30 -1.39 9.55
CA THR A 108 0.18 -2.31 9.30
C THR A 108 -0.02 -3.28 10.46
N ALA A 109 1.07 -3.81 11.03
CA ALA A 109 1.02 -4.68 12.19
C ALA A 109 0.53 -3.98 13.46
N GLN A 110 0.87 -2.70 13.67
CA GLN A 110 0.41 -1.90 14.80
C GLN A 110 -1.09 -1.55 14.71
N VAL A 111 -1.59 -1.28 13.49
CA VAL A 111 -3.03 -1.00 13.28
C VAL A 111 -3.84 -2.30 13.33
N TRP A 112 -3.26 -3.43 12.91
CA TRP A 112 -3.88 -4.77 12.93
C TRP A 112 -3.11 -5.75 13.83
N PRO A 113 -2.96 -5.45 15.13
CA PRO A 113 -2.19 -6.31 16.03
C PRO A 113 -2.82 -7.69 16.08
N ASP A 114 -1.98 -8.73 16.01
CA ASP A 114 -2.35 -10.15 16.01
C ASP A 114 -3.31 -10.59 14.87
N ARG A 115 -3.43 -9.79 13.80
CA ARG A 115 -4.36 -10.05 12.68
C ARG A 115 -3.71 -10.11 11.30
N LEU A 116 -2.40 -9.88 11.20
CA LEU A 116 -1.65 -10.07 9.97
C LEU A 116 -1.09 -11.50 9.91
N ASN A 117 -1.89 -12.43 9.38
CA ASN A 117 -1.51 -13.85 9.34
C ASN A 117 -0.37 -14.16 8.38
N SER A 118 -0.23 -13.38 7.31
CA SER A 118 0.78 -13.58 6.28
C SER A 118 1.01 -12.30 5.50
N ALA A 119 2.28 -12.02 5.20
CA ALA A 119 2.71 -10.96 4.31
C ALA A 119 3.66 -11.54 3.25
N ARG A 120 3.49 -11.08 2.01
CA ARG A 120 4.44 -11.28 0.92
C ARG A 120 4.82 -9.91 0.37
N VAL A 121 6.11 -9.71 0.14
CA VAL A 121 6.64 -8.54 -0.54
C VAL A 121 7.44 -9.01 -1.74
N THR A 122 7.12 -8.48 -2.91
CA THR A 122 7.82 -8.71 -4.16
C THR A 122 8.42 -7.39 -4.61
N LEU A 123 9.71 -7.39 -4.93
CA LEU A 123 10.39 -6.25 -5.52
C LEU A 123 10.94 -6.68 -6.88
N THR A 124 10.51 -5.97 -7.92
CA THR A 124 10.98 -6.19 -9.29
C THR A 124 11.68 -4.93 -9.76
N PHE A 125 12.83 -5.09 -10.39
CA PHE A 125 13.54 -4.01 -11.07
C PHE A 125 13.37 -4.26 -12.57
N THR A 126 12.77 -3.33 -13.30
CA THR A 126 12.88 -3.35 -14.76
C THR A 126 14.34 -3.05 -15.12
N ASP A 127 14.95 -3.91 -15.95
CA ASP A 127 16.34 -3.74 -16.42
C ASP A 127 16.56 -2.29 -16.90
N PRO A 128 17.74 -1.69 -16.61
CA PRO A 128 18.01 -0.33 -17.04
C PRO A 128 17.90 -0.25 -18.57
N PRO A 129 17.37 0.86 -19.14
CA PRO A 129 17.34 1.06 -20.58
C PRO A 129 18.74 1.21 -21.22
N ASN A 130 19.84 0.98 -20.48
CA ASN A 130 21.18 0.95 -21.02
C ASN A 130 22.01 -0.20 -20.39
N PRO A 131 22.52 -1.15 -21.18
CA PRO A 131 23.75 -1.85 -20.80
C PRO A 131 24.86 -0.79 -20.73
N GLN A 132 25.66 -0.84 -19.66
CA GLN A 132 26.87 -0.03 -19.53
C GLN A 132 27.85 -0.28 -20.66
#